data_AF-A0A533VK44-F1
#
_entry.id   AF-A0A533VK44-F1
#
_cell.length_a   1.000
_cell.length_b   1.000
_cell.length_c   1.000
_cell.angle_alpha   90.00
_cell.angle_beta   90.00
_cell.angle_gamma   90.00
#
_symmetry.space_group_name_H-M   'P 1'
#
loop_
_entity.id
_entity.type
_entity.pdbx_description
1 polymer ?
#
loop_
_entity_poly.entity_id
_entity_poly.type
_entity_poly.pdbx_seq_one_letter_code
_entity_poly.pdbx_strand_id
1 'polypeptide(L)'
;MKYHTLLGYHRKNQFGLIVLAVPVLFVLAGLSNSSAQEDQSITLTTNKGTYLPGDTVQVSGMVTGQPGALVAIQVKDSDGNLILIRTLQADQDGNFAVQFKIPPTATSGKFSIIASSKIGGFVVTQTKVIEASVPEFGEVAAQVLVLSTIFIILVFARLGKLRKLT
;
A
#
# COMPACT_ATOMS: atom_id res chain seq x y z
N MET A 1 6.07 88.94 26.75
CA MET A 1 5.42 88.48 28.01
C MET A 1 4.15 87.74 27.59
N LYS A 2 3.77 86.55 28.03
CA LYS A 2 4.19 85.62 29.09
C LYS A 2 3.43 84.31 28.78
N TYR A 3 4.00 83.19 29.23
CA TYR A 3 3.43 81.82 29.20
C TYR A 3 2.12 81.69 29.99
N HIS A 4 1.46 80.54 29.84
CA HIS A 4 0.59 79.77 30.77
C HIS A 4 -0.69 79.27 30.08
N THR A 5 -1.27 78.08 30.29
CA THR A 5 -0.92 76.76 30.84
C THR A 5 -2.11 75.84 30.48
N LEU A 6 -1.83 74.55 30.29
CA LEU A 6 -2.69 73.40 29.95
C LEU A 6 -4.05 73.29 30.67
N LEU A 7 -5.08 72.78 29.97
CA LEU A 7 -6.18 71.95 30.49
C LEU A 7 -6.95 71.38 29.27
N GLY A 8 -7.23 70.09 29.07
CA GLY A 8 -7.00 68.90 29.86
C GLY A 8 -7.31 67.67 29.00
N TYR A 9 -6.69 66.55 29.36
CA TYR A 9 -7.01 65.24 28.82
C TYR A 9 -8.34 64.77 29.43
N HIS A 10 -9.44 64.84 28.65
CA HIS A 10 -10.74 64.33 29.09
C HIS A 10 -10.96 62.92 28.54
N ARG A 11 -10.90 61.98 29.48
CA ARG A 11 -11.19 60.55 29.35
C ARG A 11 -12.63 60.31 28.88
N LYS A 12 -12.79 59.22 28.11
CA LYS A 12 -14.02 58.43 27.81
C LYS A 12 -14.80 58.79 26.54
N ASN A 13 -14.61 57.97 25.50
CA ASN A 13 -15.73 57.22 24.91
C ASN A 13 -15.19 55.98 24.17
N GLN A 14 -15.24 54.85 24.86
CA GLN A 14 -14.72 53.53 24.48
C GLN A 14 -15.63 52.81 23.46
N PHE A 15 -16.47 53.56 22.73
CA PHE A 15 -17.55 53.01 21.89
C PHE A 15 -17.24 53.01 20.39
N GLY A 16 -16.18 53.69 19.94
CA GLY A 16 -15.83 53.80 18.51
C GLY A 16 -15.21 52.54 17.89
N LEU A 17 -14.69 51.61 18.71
CA LEU A 17 -14.02 50.39 18.22
C LEU A 17 -14.92 49.15 18.22
N ILE A 18 -16.03 49.17 18.97
CA ILE A 18 -16.88 47.98 19.14
C ILE A 18 -17.78 47.77 17.90
N VAL A 19 -18.24 48.84 17.25
CA VAL A 19 -19.22 48.76 16.15
C VAL A 19 -18.61 48.21 14.84
N LEU A 20 -17.30 48.33 14.63
CA LEU A 20 -16.59 47.75 13.46
C LEU A 20 -16.19 46.29 13.67
N ALA A 21 -16.09 45.82 14.92
CA ALA A 21 -15.69 44.45 15.22
C ALA A 21 -16.85 43.43 15.06
N VAL A 22 -18.08 43.85 15.31
CA VAL A 22 -19.27 42.97 15.25
C VAL A 22 -19.59 42.46 13.82
N PRO A 23 -19.54 43.26 12.73
CA PRO A 23 -19.80 42.72 11.39
C PRO A 23 -18.65 41.85 10.87
N VAL A 24 -17.40 42.11 11.25
CA VAL A 24 -16.24 41.28 10.85
C VAL A 24 -16.26 39.92 11.54
N LEU A 25 -16.70 39.87 12.80
CA LEU A 25 -16.81 38.61 13.54
C LEU A 25 -17.96 37.73 13.03
N PHE A 26 -19.04 38.33 12.50
CA PHE A 26 -20.19 37.58 11.96
C PHE A 26 -19.92 37.01 10.56
N VAL A 27 -19.08 37.66 9.73
CA VAL A 27 -18.67 37.13 8.42
C VAL A 27 -17.77 35.89 8.56
N LEU A 28 -17.04 35.74 9.67
CA LEU A 28 -16.15 34.61 9.89
C LEU A 28 -16.87 33.34 10.40
N ALA A 29 -18.12 33.44 10.85
CA ALA A 29 -18.89 32.32 11.40
C ALA A 29 -19.59 31.45 10.33
N GLY A 30 -19.51 31.80 9.05
CA GLY A 30 -20.31 31.21 7.98
C GLY A 30 -19.60 30.26 7.01
N LEU A 31 -18.32 29.94 7.19
CA LEU A 31 -17.59 29.05 6.28
C LEU A 31 -17.31 27.69 6.93
N SER A 32 -18.34 27.02 7.42
CA SER A 32 -18.26 25.59 7.74
C SER A 32 -19.04 24.81 6.68
N ASN A 33 -18.51 24.82 5.45
CA ASN A 33 -18.89 23.83 4.45
C ASN A 33 -18.21 22.50 4.84
N SER A 34 -18.69 21.86 5.90
CA SER A 34 -18.38 20.47 6.16
C SER A 34 -19.24 19.64 5.20
N SER A 35 -18.84 19.56 3.94
CA SER A 35 -19.33 18.51 3.07
C SER A 35 -18.96 17.19 3.74
N ALA A 36 -19.95 16.39 4.13
CA ALA A 36 -19.77 14.97 4.36
C ALA A 36 -19.35 14.37 3.01
N GLN A 37 -18.06 14.46 2.71
CA GLN A 37 -17.47 13.74 1.60
C GLN A 37 -17.58 12.27 1.99
N GLU A 38 -18.40 11.51 1.27
CA GLU A 38 -18.27 10.05 1.29
C GLU A 38 -16.80 9.75 1.00
N ASP A 39 -16.10 9.13 1.95
CA ASP A 39 -14.70 8.75 1.79
C ASP A 39 -14.63 7.74 0.64
N GLN A 40 -14.35 8.23 -0.57
CA GLN A 40 -14.18 7.41 -1.76
C GLN A 40 -12.80 6.77 -1.69
N SER A 41 -12.76 5.46 -1.47
CA SER A 41 -11.52 4.75 -1.24
C SER A 41 -11.57 3.34 -1.82
N ILE A 42 -10.39 2.74 -1.98
CA ILE A 42 -10.23 1.33 -2.28
C ILE A 42 -9.33 0.76 -1.19
N THR A 43 -9.75 -0.33 -0.56
CA THR A 43 -8.91 -1.08 0.39
C THR A 43 -8.47 -2.40 -0.23
N LEU A 44 -7.27 -2.86 0.14
CA LEU A 44 -6.70 -4.13 -0.32
C LEU A 44 -6.06 -4.90 0.84
N THR A 45 -6.44 -6.16 0.98
CA THR A 45 -5.86 -7.11 1.91
C THR A 45 -5.52 -8.41 1.19
N THR A 46 -4.65 -9.20 1.81
CA THR A 46 -4.21 -10.48 1.27
C THR A 46 -4.27 -11.54 2.35
N ASN A 47 -4.44 -12.81 1.95
CA ASN A 47 -4.61 -13.92 2.89
C ASN A 47 -3.37 -14.23 3.74
N LYS A 48 -2.17 -13.84 3.29
CA LYS A 48 -0.90 -13.92 4.03
C LYS A 48 -0.10 -12.62 3.93
N GLY A 49 0.87 -12.45 4.83
CA GLY A 49 1.86 -11.37 4.77
C GLY A 49 3.06 -11.67 3.87
N THR A 50 3.47 -12.93 3.79
CA THR A 50 4.59 -13.42 2.98
C THR A 50 4.18 -14.68 2.21
N TYR A 51 4.81 -14.89 1.05
CA TYR A 51 4.49 -15.99 0.13
C TYR A 51 5.74 -16.70 -0.37
N LEU A 52 5.53 -17.94 -0.86
CA LEU A 52 6.55 -18.72 -1.55
C LEU A 52 6.28 -18.73 -3.07
N PRO A 53 7.31 -18.96 -3.92
CA PRO A 53 7.08 -19.28 -5.32
C PRO A 53 6.10 -20.43 -5.48
N GLY A 54 5.12 -20.28 -6.38
CA GLY A 54 4.05 -21.26 -6.58
C GLY A 54 2.83 -21.08 -5.67
N ASP A 55 2.89 -20.23 -4.63
CA ASP A 55 1.72 -19.93 -3.80
C ASP A 55 0.60 -19.27 -4.61
N THR A 56 -0.63 -19.53 -4.17
CA THR A 56 -1.81 -18.77 -4.62
C THR A 56 -2.06 -17.62 -3.65
N VAL A 57 -2.06 -16.42 -4.18
CA VAL A 57 -2.38 -15.18 -3.46
C VAL A 57 -3.87 -14.92 -3.65
N GLN A 58 -4.59 -14.79 -2.54
CA GLN A 58 -5.97 -14.31 -2.52
C GLN A 58 -5.98 -12.86 -2.06
N VAL A 59 -6.44 -11.98 -2.94
CA VAL A 59 -6.60 -10.56 -2.69
C VAL A 59 -8.08 -10.27 -2.46
N SER A 60 -8.38 -9.60 -1.36
CA SER A 60 -9.71 -9.08 -1.06
C SER A 60 -9.64 -7.56 -1.02
N GLY A 61 -10.69 -6.90 -1.48
CA GLY A 61 -10.79 -5.45 -1.40
C GLY A 61 -12.23 -4.96 -1.29
N MET A 62 -12.35 -3.70 -0.92
CA MET A 62 -13.63 -3.01 -0.78
C MET A 62 -13.52 -1.61 -1.40
N VAL A 63 -14.50 -1.23 -2.21
CA VAL A 63 -14.69 0.10 -2.78
C VAL A 63 -15.74 0.83 -1.96
N THR A 64 -15.40 2.01 -1.43
CA THR A 64 -16.36 2.87 -0.72
C THR A 64 -16.82 4.02 -1.62
N GLY A 65 -18.09 4.42 -1.48
CA GLY A 65 -18.69 5.53 -2.24
C GLY A 65 -19.22 5.18 -3.64
N GLN A 66 -19.16 3.91 -4.07
CA GLN A 66 -19.86 3.44 -5.27
C GLN A 66 -20.10 1.92 -5.26
N PRO A 67 -21.30 1.46 -4.86
CA PRO A 67 -21.75 0.08 -5.06
C PRO A 67 -21.63 -0.36 -6.52
N GLY A 68 -21.24 -1.61 -6.75
CA GLY A 68 -21.17 -2.15 -8.11
C GLY A 68 -20.04 -1.58 -8.98
N ALA A 69 -19.07 -0.86 -8.40
CA ALA A 69 -17.99 -0.22 -9.15
C ALA A 69 -17.13 -1.22 -9.94
N LEU A 70 -16.66 -0.80 -11.11
CA LEU A 70 -15.69 -1.57 -11.89
C LEU A 70 -14.27 -1.28 -11.40
N VAL A 71 -13.59 -2.32 -10.95
CA VAL A 71 -12.22 -2.26 -10.40
C VAL A 71 -11.26 -2.90 -11.40
N ALA A 72 -10.36 -2.10 -11.97
CA ALA A 72 -9.24 -2.59 -12.75
C ALA A 72 -8.11 -3.01 -11.80
N ILE A 73 -7.64 -4.25 -11.93
CA ILE A 73 -6.57 -4.82 -11.13
C ILE A 73 -5.39 -5.16 -12.04
N GLN A 74 -4.20 -4.74 -11.63
CA GLN A 74 -2.93 -5.07 -12.23
C GLN A 74 -2.00 -5.66 -11.17
N VAL A 75 -1.33 -6.77 -11.48
CA VAL A 75 -0.29 -7.36 -10.63
C VAL A 75 1.01 -7.39 -11.40
N LYS A 76 2.08 -6.89 -10.79
CA LYS A 76 3.45 -6.94 -11.31
C LYS A 76 4.38 -7.68 -10.36
N ASP A 77 5.36 -8.38 -10.91
CA ASP A 77 6.45 -8.97 -10.13
C ASP A 77 7.51 -7.92 -9.73
N SER A 78 8.59 -8.40 -9.10
CA SER A 78 9.70 -7.57 -8.62
C SER A 78 10.49 -6.87 -9.71
N ASP A 79 10.48 -7.43 -10.93
CA ASP A 79 11.17 -6.87 -12.08
C ASP A 79 10.25 -5.93 -12.89
N GLY A 80 8.98 -5.81 -12.47
CA GLY A 80 7.97 -4.99 -13.12
C GLY A 80 7.22 -5.70 -14.24
N ASN A 81 7.43 -7.01 -14.44
CA ASN A 81 6.70 -7.79 -15.44
C ASN A 81 5.25 -7.98 -15.02
N LEU A 82 4.35 -7.96 -16.00
CA LEU A 82 2.92 -8.13 -15.77
C LEU A 82 2.59 -9.60 -15.48
N ILE A 83 2.01 -9.85 -14.30
CA ILE A 83 1.52 -11.18 -13.88
C ILE A 83 0.01 -11.30 -14.14
N LEU A 84 -0.75 -10.25 -13.88
CA LEU A 84 -2.20 -10.24 -14.03
C LEU A 84 -2.69 -8.86 -14.47
N ILE A 85 -3.67 -8.84 -15.38
CA ILE A 85 -4.53 -7.69 -15.63
C ILE A 85 -5.98 -8.18 -15.76
N ARG A 86 -6.90 -7.62 -14.96
CA ARG A 86 -8.33 -7.97 -14.99
C ARG A 86 -9.19 -6.79 -14.56
N THR A 87 -10.43 -6.75 -15.00
CA THR A 87 -11.46 -5.86 -14.45
C THR A 87 -12.52 -6.70 -13.76
N LEU A 88 -12.88 -6.31 -12.54
CA LEU A 88 -13.92 -6.95 -11.73
C LEU A 88 -15.04 -5.96 -11.45
N GLN A 89 -16.27 -6.47 -11.31
CA GLN A 89 -17.36 -5.69 -10.75
C GLN A 89 -17.43 -5.99 -9.25
N ALA A 90 -17.36 -4.95 -8.43
CA ALA A 90 -17.61 -5.07 -7.00
C ALA A 90 -19.08 -5.44 -6.76
N ASP A 91 -19.38 -6.05 -5.61
CA ASP A 91 -20.76 -6.30 -5.21
C ASP A 91 -21.47 -5.02 -4.72
N GLN A 92 -22.69 -5.17 -4.21
CA GLN A 92 -23.51 -4.05 -3.72
C GLN A 92 -22.95 -3.41 -2.45
N ASP A 93 -22.13 -4.14 -1.71
CA ASP A 93 -21.42 -3.65 -0.52
C ASP A 93 -20.02 -3.12 -0.88
N GLY A 94 -19.66 -3.14 -2.18
CA GLY A 94 -18.38 -2.68 -2.69
C GLY A 94 -17.26 -3.72 -2.59
N ASN A 95 -17.53 -4.95 -2.15
CA ASN A 95 -16.51 -5.98 -2.02
C ASN A 95 -16.13 -6.59 -3.37
N PHE A 96 -14.85 -6.94 -3.51
CA PHE A 96 -14.34 -7.71 -4.64
C PHE A 96 -13.19 -8.63 -4.18
N ALA A 97 -12.95 -9.68 -4.94
CA ALA A 97 -11.84 -10.59 -4.69
C ALA A 97 -11.23 -11.10 -5.99
N VAL A 98 -9.91 -11.31 -5.98
CA VAL A 98 -9.16 -11.91 -7.09
C VAL A 98 -8.10 -12.85 -6.56
N GLN A 99 -7.77 -13.87 -7.35
CA GLN A 99 -6.67 -14.77 -7.07
C GLN A 99 -5.68 -14.76 -8.21
N PHE A 100 -4.40 -14.88 -7.86
CA PHE A 100 -3.33 -15.12 -8.82
C PHE A 100 -2.29 -16.06 -8.22
N LYS A 101 -1.53 -16.73 -9.08
CA LYS A 101 -0.46 -17.63 -8.67
C LYS A 101 0.89 -16.93 -8.86
N ILE A 102 1.74 -16.99 -7.84
CA ILE A 102 3.14 -16.58 -7.98
C ILE A 102 3.83 -17.63 -8.86
N PRO A 103 4.56 -17.23 -9.92
CA PRO A 103 5.29 -18.19 -10.73
C PRO A 103 6.19 -19.09 -9.87
N PRO A 104 6.22 -20.42 -10.09
CA PRO A 104 7.13 -21.30 -9.35
C PRO A 104 8.62 -20.97 -9.55
N THR A 105 8.92 -20.27 -10.63
CA THR A 105 10.27 -19.78 -10.99
C THR A 105 10.55 -18.37 -10.50
N ALA A 106 9.64 -17.77 -9.72
CA ALA A 106 9.83 -16.42 -9.20
C ALA A 106 11.04 -16.39 -8.26
N THR A 107 11.88 -15.37 -8.42
CA THR A 107 12.90 -15.02 -7.45
C THR A 107 12.28 -14.33 -6.24
N SER A 108 13.04 -14.26 -5.15
CA SER A 108 12.64 -13.46 -3.99
C SER A 108 12.46 -11.99 -4.38
N GLY A 109 11.38 -11.36 -3.94
CA GLY A 109 11.11 -9.98 -4.31
C GLY A 109 9.71 -9.48 -3.94
N LYS A 110 9.48 -8.19 -4.25
CA LYS A 110 8.24 -7.48 -3.99
C LYS A 110 7.30 -7.55 -5.18
N PHE A 111 6.07 -7.99 -4.97
CA PHE A 111 5.01 -7.96 -5.97
C PHE A 111 4.08 -6.79 -5.68
N SER A 112 3.71 -6.05 -6.73
CA SER A 112 2.81 -4.89 -6.62
C SER A 112 1.44 -5.23 -7.16
N ILE A 113 0.42 -5.11 -6.31
CA ILE A 113 -1.00 -5.26 -6.65
C ILE A 113 -1.61 -3.87 -6.69
N ILE A 114 -2.05 -3.44 -7.87
CA ILE A 114 -2.59 -2.11 -8.12
C ILE A 114 -4.06 -2.27 -8.47
N ALA A 115 -4.94 -1.61 -7.73
CA ALA A 115 -6.37 -1.55 -8.00
C ALA A 115 -6.78 -0.11 -8.29
N SER A 116 -7.52 0.10 -9.37
CA SER A 116 -8.02 1.42 -9.77
C SER A 116 -9.50 1.34 -10.11
N SER A 117 -10.27 2.34 -9.68
CA SER A 117 -11.69 2.45 -9.97
C SER A 117 -12.06 3.90 -10.26
N LYS A 118 -13.10 4.11 -11.06
CA LYS A 118 -13.69 5.44 -11.25
C LYS A 118 -14.84 5.60 -10.27
N ILE A 119 -14.63 6.42 -9.23
CA ILE A 119 -15.58 6.68 -8.15
C ILE A 119 -15.96 8.16 -8.20
N GLY A 120 -17.26 8.48 -8.23
CA GLY A 120 -17.72 9.88 -8.23
C GLY A 120 -17.17 10.76 -9.37
N GLY A 121 -16.72 10.16 -10.48
CA GLY A 121 -16.08 10.86 -11.60
C GLY A 121 -14.55 10.94 -11.54
N PHE A 122 -13.94 10.61 -10.40
CA PHE A 122 -12.50 10.62 -10.17
C PHE A 122 -11.90 9.21 -10.26
N VAL A 123 -10.64 9.11 -10.64
CA VAL A 123 -9.91 7.83 -10.61
C VAL A 123 -9.24 7.69 -9.25
N VAL A 124 -9.67 6.70 -8.48
CA VAL A 124 -9.05 6.31 -7.21
C VAL A 124 -8.15 5.10 -7.47
N THR A 125 -6.94 5.12 -6.92
CA THR A 125 -5.96 4.02 -7.07
C THR A 125 -5.40 3.64 -5.71
N GLN A 126 -5.36 2.33 -5.45
CA GLN A 126 -4.73 1.74 -4.27
C GLN A 126 -3.67 0.73 -4.71
N THR A 127 -2.51 0.80 -4.07
CA THR A 127 -1.43 -0.18 -4.26
C THR A 127 -1.22 -0.96 -2.96
N LYS A 128 -1.09 -2.29 -3.08
CA LYS A 128 -0.65 -3.20 -2.04
C LYS A 128 0.62 -3.90 -2.51
N VAL A 129 1.63 -3.93 -1.63
CA VAL A 129 2.86 -4.68 -1.88
C VAL A 129 2.86 -5.93 -1.02
N ILE A 130 3.24 -7.05 -1.60
CA ILE A 130 3.50 -8.31 -0.90
C ILE A 130 4.93 -8.77 -1.19
N GLU A 131 5.46 -9.63 -0.33
CA GLU A 131 6.80 -10.19 -0.49
C GLU A 131 6.72 -11.69 -0.76
N ALA A 132 7.43 -12.13 -1.79
CA ALA A 132 7.71 -13.53 -2.05
C ALA A 132 9.15 -13.81 -1.65
N SER A 133 9.40 -14.83 -0.84
CA SER A 133 10.75 -15.28 -0.49
C SER A 133 10.94 -16.72 -0.90
N VAL A 134 12.02 -17.00 -1.63
CA VAL A 134 12.50 -18.36 -1.82
C VAL A 134 13.30 -18.74 -0.57
N PRO A 135 12.86 -19.74 0.22
CA PRO A 135 13.63 -20.18 1.37
C PRO A 135 14.96 -20.72 0.86
N GLU A 136 16.05 -20.17 1.40
CA GLU A 136 17.34 -20.82 1.27
C GLU A 136 17.23 -22.22 1.88
N PHE A 137 17.75 -23.22 1.19
CA PHE A 137 17.90 -24.55 1.78
C PHE A 137 18.71 -24.36 3.07
N GLY A 138 18.04 -24.50 4.21
CA GLY A 138 18.66 -24.22 5.51
C GLY A 138 19.94 -25.02 5.72
N GLU A 139 20.73 -24.65 6.73
CA GLU A 139 22.07 -25.23 6.97
C GLU A 139 22.12 -26.76 6.85
N VAL A 140 21.07 -27.46 7.33
CA VAL A 140 20.95 -28.92 7.24
C VAL A 140 20.88 -29.42 5.79
N ALA A 141 20.08 -28.79 4.93
CA ALA A 141 19.96 -29.20 3.54
C ALA A 141 21.25 -28.88 2.74
N ALA A 142 21.91 -27.77 3.05
CA ALA A 142 23.23 -27.46 2.50
C ALA A 142 24.28 -28.50 2.95
N GLN A 143 24.30 -28.89 4.23
CA GLN A 143 25.19 -29.92 4.74
C GLN A 143 24.94 -31.29 4.11
N VAL A 144 23.68 -31.70 3.96
CA VAL A 144 23.32 -32.97 3.30
C VAL A 144 23.77 -32.97 1.83
N LEU A 145 23.61 -31.85 1.12
CA LEU A 145 24.12 -31.70 -0.25
C LEU A 145 25.65 -31.86 -0.30
N VAL A 146 26.38 -31.18 0.60
CA VAL A 146 27.84 -31.27 0.68
C VAL A 146 28.29 -32.70 0.99
N LEU A 147 27.70 -33.36 1.99
CA LEU A 147 28.01 -34.74 2.37
C LEU A 147 27.72 -35.72 1.23
N SER A 148 26.61 -35.54 0.52
CA SER A 148 26.24 -36.38 -0.64
C SER A 148 27.28 -36.25 -1.76
N THR A 149 27.71 -35.02 -2.06
CA THR A 149 28.74 -34.77 -3.09
C THR A 149 30.08 -35.42 -2.72
N ILE A 150 30.50 -35.30 -1.46
CA ILE A 150 31.74 -35.94 -0.96
C ILE A 150 31.64 -37.46 -1.04
N PHE A 151 30.52 -38.05 -0.62
CA PHE A 151 30.31 -39.50 -0.68
C PHE A 151 30.38 -40.03 -2.12
N ILE A 152 29.75 -39.35 -3.07
CA ILE A 152 29.81 -39.68 -4.50
C ILE A 152 31.26 -39.68 -4.99
N ILE A 153 32.04 -38.64 -4.67
CA ILE A 153 33.46 -38.54 -5.05
C ILE A 153 34.26 -39.72 -4.46
N LEU A 154 34.04 -40.07 -3.20
CA LEU A 154 34.73 -41.19 -2.54
C LEU A 154 34.39 -42.55 -3.18
N VAL A 155 33.12 -42.76 -3.53
CA VAL A 155 32.66 -43.98 -4.20
C VAL A 155 33.34 -44.10 -5.58
N PHE A 156 33.36 -43.02 -6.37
CA PHE A 156 34.05 -43.00 -7.66
C PHE A 156 35.56 -43.20 -7.54
N ALA A 157 36.20 -42.60 -6.53
CA ALA A 157 37.63 -42.81 -6.27
C ALA A 157 37.95 -44.27 -5.94
N ARG A 158 37.10 -44.95 -5.15
CA ARG A 158 37.26 -46.39 -4.84
C ARG A 158 37.00 -47.28 -6.06
N LEU A 159 35.99 -46.96 -6.87
CA LEU A 159 35.68 -47.70 -8.11
C LEU A 159 36.82 -47.58 -9.15
N GLY A 160 37.43 -46.40 -9.28
CA GLY A 160 38.58 -46.19 -10.15
C GLY A 160 39.84 -46.95 -9.69
N LYS A 161 40.02 -47.10 -8.38
CA LYS A 161 41.15 -47.85 -7.80
C LYS A 161 40.99 -49.37 -7.98
N LEU A 162 39.76 -49.89 -7.91
CA LEU A 162 39.47 -51.32 -8.12
C LEU A 162 39.66 -51.76 -9.59
N ARG A 163 39.35 -50.89 -10.56
CA ARG A 163 39.58 -51.16 -11.99
C ARG A 163 41.06 -51.26 -12.41
N LYS A 164 42.00 -50.79 -11.58
CA LYS A 164 43.45 -50.91 -11.84
C LYS A 164 44.08 -52.19 -11.26
N LEU A 165 43.31 -52.99 -10.53
CA LEU A 165 43.78 -54.18 -9.80
C LEU A 165 43.27 -55.50 -10.40
N THR A 166 42.64 -55.46 -11.58
CA THR A 166 42.24 -56.61 -12.40
C THR A 166 42.86 -56.44 -13.77
#